data_AF-A0A1B1UKK5-F1
#
_entry.id   AF-A0A1B1UKK5-F1
#
_cell.length_a   1.000
_cell.length_b   1.000
_cell.length_c   1.000
_cell.angle_alpha   90.00
_cell.angle_beta   90.00
_cell.angle_gamma   90.00
#
_symmetry.space_group_name_H-M   'P 1'
#
loop_
_entity.id
_entity.type
_entity.pdbx_description
1 polymer ?
#
loop_
_entity_poly.entity_id
_entity_poly.type
_entity_poly.pdbx_seq_one_letter_code
_entity_poly.pdbx_strand_id
1 'polypeptide(L)'
;MATVMWFGVRTIAGARGCHRGFSSRPMNAGMDGGVADNKGQHAINIAGLRAIVETRGRLGFNVKYLIEMGEEIDSPGLRELCTTHKELLSEDLLVASDGPRLSEHRPTIFLGSRGSLTFDISIKARASAYHSGNWGGLLSDPAIQIAHALTTIVFPTGRILIPEWIPSELH
;
A
#
# COMPACT_ATOMS: atom_id res chain seq x y z
N MET A 1 -21.91 -4.39 -23.97
CA MET A 1 -22.17 -4.87 -22.59
C MET A 1 -21.05 -4.31 -21.73
N ALA A 2 -21.35 -3.69 -20.59
CA ALA A 2 -20.33 -3.04 -19.77
C ALA A 2 -19.32 -4.05 -19.21
N THR A 3 -18.07 -3.64 -19.01
CA THR A 3 -16.97 -4.45 -18.46
C THR A 3 -16.45 -3.79 -17.18
N VAL A 4 -16.41 -4.58 -16.11
CA VAL A 4 -15.96 -4.15 -14.78
C VAL A 4 -14.67 -4.89 -14.45
N MET A 5 -13.61 -4.15 -14.16
CA MET A 5 -12.39 -4.73 -13.60
C MET A 5 -12.39 -4.63 -12.10
N TRP A 6 -12.01 -5.75 -11.51
CA TRP A 6 -11.81 -5.88 -10.09
C TRP A 6 -10.32 -6.03 -9.83
N PHE A 7 -9.75 -5.01 -9.17
CA PHE A 7 -8.34 -4.97 -8.80
C PHE A 7 -8.19 -5.24 -7.32
N GLY A 8 -7.23 -6.10 -6.99
CA GLY A 8 -6.74 -6.13 -5.63
C GLY A 8 -5.39 -6.79 -5.52
N VAL A 9 -4.88 -6.66 -4.32
CA VAL A 9 -3.49 -6.89 -3.95
C VAL A 9 -3.38 -8.23 -3.23
N ARG A 10 -2.23 -8.90 -3.32
CA ARG A 10 -1.95 -10.04 -2.47
C ARG A 10 -0.47 -10.07 -2.10
N THR A 11 -0.15 -9.47 -0.98
CA THR A 11 1.11 -9.74 -0.31
C THR A 11 0.83 -9.98 1.17
N ILE A 12 1.75 -10.68 1.84
CA ILE A 12 1.75 -10.79 3.30
C ILE A 12 2.90 -9.89 3.71
N ALA A 13 2.65 -8.69 4.25
CA ALA A 13 3.66 -7.92 4.95
C ALA A 13 4.49 -8.86 5.83
N GLY A 14 5.81 -8.82 5.67
CA GLY A 14 6.77 -9.79 6.19
C GLY A 14 6.50 -10.24 7.63
N ALA A 15 5.71 -11.29 7.79
CA ALA A 15 5.52 -11.95 9.06
C ALA A 15 6.70 -12.88 9.29
N ARG A 16 7.80 -12.36 9.84
CA ARG A 16 8.81 -13.19 10.53
C ARG A 16 8.09 -13.91 11.68
N GLY A 17 7.52 -15.08 11.38
CA GLY A 17 6.73 -15.89 12.32
C GLY A 17 5.57 -16.68 11.71
N CYS A 18 5.14 -16.42 10.47
CA CYS A 18 3.97 -17.07 9.89
C CYS A 18 4.28 -18.41 9.18
N HIS A 19 4.95 -19.33 9.90
CA HIS A 19 5.14 -20.72 9.46
C HIS A 19 4.08 -21.68 10.01
N ARG A 20 3.04 -21.20 10.71
CA ARG A 20 1.94 -22.06 11.15
C ARG A 20 0.86 -22.03 10.08
N GLY A 21 0.75 -23.15 9.36
CA GLY A 21 -0.18 -23.35 8.27
C GLY A 21 -1.64 -23.13 8.65
N PHE A 22 -2.48 -23.04 7.60
CA PHE A 22 -3.93 -22.98 7.67
C PHE A 22 -4.48 -23.95 8.73
N SER A 23 -4.99 -23.41 9.84
CA SER A 23 -5.61 -24.20 10.91
C SER A 23 -7.14 -24.16 10.77
N SER A 24 -7.80 -25.29 10.95
CA SER A 24 -9.26 -25.43 10.89
C SER A 24 -10.00 -24.98 12.16
N ARG A 25 -9.35 -24.19 13.05
CA ARG A 25 -9.98 -23.73 14.30
C ARG A 25 -10.87 -22.51 14.07
N PRO A 26 -12.00 -22.38 14.81
CA PRO A 26 -12.85 -21.20 14.74
C PRO A 26 -12.08 -19.93 15.12
N MET A 27 -12.27 -18.88 14.33
CA MET A 27 -11.49 -17.64 14.32
C MET A 27 -11.69 -16.81 15.60
N ASN A 28 -10.59 -16.54 16.31
CA ASN A 28 -10.50 -15.39 17.20
C ASN A 28 -9.90 -14.21 16.41
N ALA A 29 -10.47 -13.01 16.59
CA ALA A 29 -10.32 -11.81 15.74
C ALA A 29 -8.92 -11.15 15.65
N GLY A 30 -7.82 -11.88 15.90
CA GLY A 30 -6.49 -11.28 16.07
C GLY A 30 -5.33 -11.84 15.25
N MET A 31 -5.48 -12.93 14.49
CA MET A 31 -4.35 -13.53 13.78
C MET A 31 -4.80 -14.24 12.50
N ASP A 32 -4.68 -13.57 11.37
CA ASP A 32 -4.40 -14.16 10.05
C ASP A 32 -3.88 -13.03 9.17
N GLY A 33 -2.56 -13.02 8.90
CA GLY A 33 -1.81 -11.91 8.27
C GLY A 33 -2.15 -11.65 6.80
N GLY A 34 -3.41 -11.31 6.53
CA GLY A 34 -3.89 -10.87 5.23
C GLY A 34 -5.39 -11.05 5.01
N VAL A 35 -6.19 -11.35 6.04
CA VAL A 35 -7.66 -11.37 5.91
C VAL A 35 -8.21 -9.98 5.64
N ALA A 36 -7.68 -8.96 6.34
CA ALA A 36 -8.05 -7.56 6.12
C ALA A 36 -7.26 -6.89 4.99
N ASP A 37 -6.14 -7.48 4.56
CA ASP A 37 -5.24 -6.92 3.55
C ASP A 37 -4.55 -8.05 2.77
N ASN A 38 -5.11 -8.53 1.66
CA ASN A 38 -6.40 -8.14 1.07
C ASN A 38 -7.23 -9.39 0.66
N LYS A 39 -6.98 -10.53 1.33
CA LYS A 39 -7.52 -11.84 0.95
C LYS A 39 -9.02 -11.98 1.25
N GLY A 40 -9.50 -11.40 2.35
CA GLY A 40 -10.92 -11.46 2.72
C GLY A 40 -11.78 -10.74 1.70
N GLN A 41 -11.34 -9.58 1.25
CA GLN A 41 -11.97 -8.78 0.21
C GLN A 41 -12.06 -9.54 -1.10
N HIS A 42 -10.96 -10.18 -1.53
CA HIS A 42 -10.97 -11.07 -2.70
C HIS A 42 -12.05 -12.14 -2.60
N ALA A 43 -12.07 -12.86 -1.48
CA ALA A 43 -13.03 -13.93 -1.24
C ALA A 43 -14.48 -13.42 -1.26
N ILE A 44 -14.76 -12.29 -0.60
CA ILE A 44 -16.11 -11.72 -0.50
C ILE A 44 -16.65 -11.34 -1.88
N ASN A 45 -15.83 -10.75 -2.74
CA ASN A 45 -16.31 -10.27 -4.04
C ASN A 45 -16.48 -11.38 -5.05
N ILE A 46 -15.60 -12.39 -5.04
CA ILE A 46 -15.82 -13.62 -5.82
C ILE A 46 -17.10 -14.32 -5.35
N ALA A 47 -17.32 -14.42 -4.03
CA ALA A 47 -18.54 -14.99 -3.47
C ALA A 47 -19.80 -14.19 -3.86
N GLY A 48 -19.70 -12.85 -3.91
CA GLY A 48 -20.77 -11.98 -4.37
C GLY A 48 -21.14 -12.21 -5.84
N LEU A 49 -20.14 -12.30 -6.73
CA LEU A 49 -20.39 -12.63 -8.14
C LEU A 49 -21.05 -14.00 -8.29
N ARG A 50 -20.57 -15.01 -7.54
CA ARG A 50 -21.18 -16.34 -7.54
C ARG A 50 -22.65 -16.27 -7.12
N ALA A 51 -22.97 -15.56 -6.03
CA ALA A 51 -24.33 -15.41 -5.54
C ALA A 51 -25.24 -14.73 -6.60
N ILE A 52 -24.74 -13.76 -7.37
CA ILE A 52 -25.49 -13.14 -8.45
C ILE A 52 -25.80 -14.15 -9.56
N VAL A 53 -24.83 -14.96 -9.96
CA VAL A 53 -25.05 -16.01 -10.98
C VAL A 53 -26.04 -17.06 -10.48
N GLU A 54 -25.90 -17.54 -9.25
CA GLU A 54 -26.79 -18.53 -8.65
C GLU A 54 -28.24 -18.03 -8.54
N THR A 55 -28.43 -16.74 -8.24
CA THR A 55 -29.77 -16.17 -8.05
C THR A 55 -30.41 -15.65 -9.34
N ARG A 56 -29.62 -15.16 -10.31
CA ARG A 56 -30.11 -14.49 -11.53
C ARG A 56 -29.77 -15.22 -12.83
N GLY A 57 -28.99 -16.28 -12.77
CA GLY A 57 -28.52 -17.07 -13.93
C GLY A 57 -27.41 -16.41 -14.76
N ARG A 58 -27.11 -15.12 -14.55
CA ARG A 58 -26.05 -14.37 -15.26
C ARG A 58 -25.66 -13.11 -14.48
N LEU A 59 -24.45 -12.59 -14.74
CA LEU A 59 -23.96 -11.35 -14.14
C LEU A 59 -24.61 -10.08 -14.72
N GLY A 60 -24.80 -10.04 -16.03
CA GLY A 60 -25.30 -8.84 -16.74
C GLY A 60 -24.24 -7.82 -17.12
N PHE A 61 -22.97 -8.11 -16.83
CA PHE A 61 -21.77 -7.39 -17.29
C PHE A 61 -20.61 -8.38 -17.48
N ASN A 62 -19.57 -7.95 -18.19
CA ASN A 62 -18.31 -8.68 -18.28
C ASN A 62 -17.44 -8.35 -17.07
N VAL A 63 -16.61 -9.29 -16.63
CA VAL A 63 -15.72 -9.10 -15.48
C VAL A 63 -14.29 -9.45 -15.84
N LYS A 64 -13.34 -8.60 -15.45
CA LYS A 64 -11.91 -8.92 -15.44
C LYS A 64 -11.38 -8.85 -14.01
N TYR A 65 -10.60 -9.85 -13.61
CA TYR A 65 -9.91 -9.85 -12.32
C TYR A 65 -8.42 -9.62 -12.57
N LEU A 66 -7.88 -8.54 -11.99
CA LEU A 66 -6.45 -8.29 -11.93
C LEU A 66 -6.00 -8.47 -10.48
N ILE A 67 -5.27 -9.56 -10.23
CA ILE A 67 -4.73 -9.88 -8.91
C ILE A 67 -3.21 -9.88 -9.03
N GLU A 68 -2.56 -9.01 -8.28
CA GLU A 68 -1.11 -8.85 -8.26
C GLU A 68 -0.55 -9.22 -6.87
N MET A 69 0.75 -9.49 -6.74
CA MET A 69 1.34 -10.11 -5.54
C MET A 69 2.47 -9.32 -4.86
N GLY A 70 2.78 -8.11 -5.33
CA GLY A 70 3.96 -7.34 -4.97
C GLY A 70 3.68 -5.95 -4.37
N GLU A 71 2.46 -5.62 -3.97
CA GLU A 71 2.12 -4.28 -3.46
C GLU A 71 2.97 -3.83 -2.27
N GLU A 72 3.26 -4.73 -1.33
CA GLU A 72 4.05 -4.41 -0.12
C GLU A 72 5.53 -4.08 -0.45
N ILE A 73 5.93 -4.22 -1.72
CA ILE A 73 7.22 -3.82 -2.26
C ILE A 73 7.06 -2.88 -3.46
N ASP A 74 6.01 -2.05 -3.45
CA ASP A 74 5.68 -1.03 -4.44
C ASP A 74 5.23 -1.58 -5.82
N SER A 75 4.61 -2.77 -5.85
CA SER A 75 4.03 -3.40 -7.05
C SER A 75 4.99 -3.45 -8.26
N PRO A 76 6.17 -4.08 -8.13
CA PRO A 76 7.16 -4.11 -9.20
C PRO A 76 6.58 -4.78 -10.47
N GLY A 77 6.74 -4.11 -11.61
CA GLY A 77 6.27 -4.60 -12.91
C GLY A 77 4.77 -4.40 -13.19
N LEU A 78 3.95 -4.00 -12.21
CA LEU A 78 2.51 -3.78 -12.43
C LEU A 78 2.26 -2.69 -13.48
N ARG A 79 3.01 -1.59 -13.41
CA ARG A 79 2.94 -0.50 -14.41
C ARG A 79 3.26 -1.00 -15.82
N GLU A 80 4.29 -1.83 -15.95
CA GLU A 80 4.73 -2.37 -17.23
C GLU A 80 3.68 -3.32 -17.80
N LEU A 81 3.14 -4.22 -16.96
CA LEU A 81 2.05 -5.13 -17.32
C LEU A 81 0.82 -4.36 -17.80
N CYS A 82 0.40 -3.34 -17.05
CA CYS A 82 -0.74 -2.50 -17.40
C CYS A 82 -0.53 -1.73 -18.71
N THR A 83 0.70 -1.25 -18.96
CA THR A 83 1.05 -0.55 -20.20
C THR A 83 1.07 -1.51 -21.39
N THR A 84 1.65 -2.69 -21.22
CA THR A 84 1.80 -3.72 -22.26
C THR A 84 0.46 -4.32 -22.66
N HIS A 85 -0.45 -4.51 -21.71
CA HIS A 85 -1.75 -5.14 -21.92
C HIS A 85 -2.91 -4.14 -21.85
N LYS A 86 -2.66 -2.87 -22.22
CA LYS A 86 -3.63 -1.79 -22.09
C LYS A 86 -4.97 -2.09 -22.75
N GLU A 87 -4.97 -2.65 -23.97
CA GLU A 87 -6.20 -2.99 -24.67
C GLU A 87 -6.96 -4.12 -23.98
N LEU A 88 -6.23 -5.14 -23.48
CA LEU A 88 -6.81 -6.24 -22.72
C LEU A 88 -7.40 -5.77 -21.39
N LEU A 89 -6.80 -4.76 -20.76
CA LEU A 89 -7.18 -4.20 -19.46
C LEU A 89 -8.12 -2.99 -19.57
N SER A 90 -8.63 -2.68 -20.77
CA SER A 90 -9.58 -1.59 -20.98
C SER A 90 -10.97 -1.94 -20.45
N GLU A 91 -11.60 -1.02 -19.72
CA GLU A 91 -12.83 -1.24 -18.93
C GLU A 91 -13.71 -0.01 -18.88
N ASP A 92 -14.99 -0.22 -18.54
CA ASP A 92 -15.91 0.87 -18.24
C ASP A 92 -15.81 1.32 -16.78
N LEU A 93 -15.45 0.40 -15.87
CA LEU A 93 -15.32 0.67 -14.44
C LEU A 93 -14.18 -0.16 -13.81
N LEU A 94 -13.30 0.52 -13.08
CA LEU A 94 -12.32 -0.10 -12.20
C LEU A 94 -12.82 -0.01 -10.76
N VAL A 95 -12.97 -1.15 -10.10
CA VAL A 95 -13.25 -1.24 -8.66
C VAL A 95 -12.03 -1.86 -8.00
N ALA A 96 -11.39 -1.09 -7.13
CA ALA A 96 -10.38 -1.60 -6.22
C ALA A 96 -11.02 -1.80 -4.84
N SER A 97 -10.78 -2.95 -4.24
CA SER A 97 -11.25 -3.24 -2.88
C SER A 97 -10.05 -3.37 -1.97
N ASP A 98 -9.47 -2.23 -1.66
CA ASP A 98 -8.32 -2.13 -0.77
C ASP A 98 -8.35 -0.79 -0.06
N GLY A 99 -8.40 -0.80 1.27
CA GLY A 99 -8.46 0.44 2.04
C GLY A 99 -9.28 0.36 3.33
N PRO A 100 -9.13 1.39 4.19
CA PRO A 100 -9.67 1.38 5.52
C PRO A 100 -11.20 1.58 5.55
N ARG A 101 -11.87 0.92 6.48
CA ARG A 101 -13.27 1.18 6.82
C ARG A 101 -13.34 2.36 7.80
N LEU A 102 -13.81 3.53 7.35
CA LEU A 102 -13.92 4.74 8.19
C LEU A 102 -15.06 4.68 9.22
N SER A 103 -16.11 3.92 8.93
CA SER A 103 -17.28 3.77 9.79
C SER A 103 -17.83 2.35 9.68
N GLU A 104 -18.26 1.80 10.81
CA GLU A 104 -18.92 0.51 10.83
C GLU A 104 -20.31 0.53 10.20
N HIS A 105 -21.05 1.61 10.44
CA HIS A 105 -22.45 1.72 10.04
C HIS A 105 -22.64 2.36 8.66
N ARG A 106 -21.59 2.95 8.09
CA ARG A 106 -21.67 3.66 6.81
C ARG A 106 -20.64 3.13 5.81
N PRO A 107 -21.05 2.68 4.62
CA PRO A 107 -20.10 2.31 3.57
C PRO A 107 -19.27 3.52 3.17
N THR A 108 -18.01 3.28 2.83
CA THR A 108 -17.06 4.30 2.39
C THR A 108 -16.62 3.97 0.97
N ILE A 109 -16.65 4.97 0.08
CA ILE A 109 -16.13 4.88 -1.28
C ILE A 109 -15.01 5.89 -1.40
N PHE A 110 -13.81 5.41 -1.73
CA PHE A 110 -12.69 6.25 -2.09
C PHE A 110 -12.65 6.42 -3.61
N LEU A 111 -12.45 7.65 -4.07
CA LEU A 111 -12.37 7.99 -5.50
C LEU A 111 -10.92 8.29 -5.93
N GLY A 112 -9.96 8.01 -5.06
CA GLY A 112 -8.54 8.21 -5.30
C GLY A 112 -7.71 7.92 -4.06
N SER A 113 -6.41 7.77 -4.27
CA SER A 113 -5.40 7.55 -3.23
C SER A 113 -4.34 8.64 -3.31
N ARG A 114 -3.65 8.91 -2.19
CA ARG A 114 -2.47 9.77 -2.21
C ARG A 114 -1.31 9.02 -2.87
N GLY A 115 -0.49 9.75 -3.62
CA GLY A 115 0.81 9.23 -4.07
C GLY A 115 1.81 9.15 -2.92
N SER A 116 2.86 8.36 -3.11
CA SER A 116 4.02 8.29 -2.23
C SER A 116 5.30 8.47 -3.04
N LEU A 117 6.33 9.07 -2.42
CA LEU A 117 7.67 9.16 -2.96
C LEU A 117 8.64 8.84 -1.83
N THR A 118 9.44 7.79 -2.03
CA THR A 118 10.49 7.38 -1.10
C THR A 118 11.84 7.84 -1.64
N PHE A 119 12.67 8.41 -0.77
CA PHE A 119 14.04 8.84 -1.12
C PHE A 119 14.98 8.63 0.06
N ASP A 120 16.27 8.41 -0.26
CA ASP A 120 17.32 8.22 0.74
C ASP A 120 18.09 9.52 0.98
N ILE A 121 18.28 9.88 2.24
CA ILE A 121 19.22 10.93 2.66
C ILE A 121 20.44 10.23 3.27
N SER A 122 21.63 10.48 2.73
CA SER A 122 22.87 9.94 3.26
C SER A 122 23.95 11.01 3.37
N ILE A 123 24.77 10.91 4.42
CA ILE A 123 25.95 11.75 4.62
C ILE A 123 27.19 10.86 4.67
N LYS A 124 28.08 11.00 3.68
CA LYS A 124 29.40 10.37 3.71
C LYS A 124 30.38 11.30 4.41
N ALA A 125 30.43 11.24 5.73
CA ALA A 125 31.27 12.15 6.50
C ALA A 125 32.77 11.78 6.48
N ARG A 126 33.11 10.49 6.45
CA ARG A 126 34.50 10.00 6.70
C ARG A 126 34.78 8.69 5.97
N ALA A 127 36.05 8.35 5.83
CA ALA A 127 36.50 7.10 5.24
C ALA A 127 36.36 5.87 6.17
N SER A 128 36.31 6.09 7.48
CA SER A 128 36.21 5.03 8.49
C SER A 128 35.42 5.48 9.74
N ALA A 129 35.03 4.52 10.58
CA ALA A 129 34.40 4.77 11.86
C ALA A 129 35.42 5.22 12.92
N TYR A 130 35.00 6.11 13.82
CA TYR A 130 35.80 6.62 14.93
C TYR A 130 35.12 6.36 16.27
N HIS A 131 35.91 6.07 17.31
CA HIS A 131 35.42 5.81 18.65
C HIS A 131 34.76 7.05 19.25
N SER A 132 33.45 7.00 19.53
CA SER A 132 32.67 8.14 20.01
C SER A 132 33.16 8.66 21.36
N GLY A 133 33.74 7.83 22.23
CA GLY A 133 34.31 8.29 23.50
C GLY A 133 35.57 9.16 23.36
N ASN A 134 36.35 8.96 22.30
CA ASN A 134 37.62 9.70 22.10
C ASN A 134 37.41 10.96 21.27
N TRP A 135 36.40 10.93 20.39
CA TRP A 135 36.22 11.93 19.35
C TRP A 135 34.86 12.63 19.41
N GLY A 136 33.95 12.16 20.27
CA GLY A 136 32.65 12.78 20.51
C GLY A 136 32.82 14.23 20.96
N GLY A 137 32.09 15.15 20.33
CA GLY A 137 32.19 16.58 20.59
C GLY A 137 33.35 17.29 19.88
N LEU A 138 34.38 16.58 19.42
CA LEU A 138 35.46 17.16 18.60
C LEU A 138 35.18 17.01 17.10
N LEU A 139 34.68 15.84 16.73
CA LEU A 139 34.36 15.48 15.36
C LEU A 139 32.88 15.76 15.08
N SER A 140 32.58 16.38 13.93
CA SER A 140 31.19 16.55 13.52
C SER A 140 30.55 15.18 13.28
N ASP A 141 29.38 15.01 13.89
CA ASP A 141 28.59 13.78 13.90
C ASP A 141 27.56 13.82 12.74
N PRO A 142 27.68 12.91 11.75
CA PRO A 142 26.71 12.84 10.65
C PRO A 142 25.28 12.52 11.11
N ALA A 143 25.09 11.82 12.22
CA ALA A 143 23.75 11.54 12.75
C ALA A 143 23.05 12.82 13.21
N ILE A 144 23.79 13.72 13.88
CA ILE A 144 23.30 15.04 14.30
C ILE A 144 23.03 15.93 13.08
N GLN A 145 23.90 15.89 12.06
CA GLN A 145 23.67 16.62 10.81
C GLN A 145 22.37 16.17 10.11
N ILE A 146 22.14 14.84 9.99
CA ILE A 146 20.89 14.31 9.43
C ILE A 146 19.69 14.73 10.27
N ALA A 147 19.79 14.65 11.59
CA ALA A 147 18.71 15.08 12.48
C ALA A 147 18.34 16.55 12.23
N HIS A 148 19.32 17.45 12.11
CA HIS A 148 19.06 18.85 11.76
C HIS A 148 18.49 19.01 10.34
N ALA A 149 19.00 18.28 9.34
CA ALA A 149 18.46 18.32 7.99
C ALA A 149 16.98 17.90 7.94
N LEU A 150 16.56 16.89 8.72
CA LEU A 150 15.16 16.50 8.83
C LEU A 150 14.29 17.63 9.41
N THR A 151 14.80 18.42 10.36
CA THR A 151 14.07 19.57 10.92
C THR A 151 13.84 20.70 9.93
N THR A 152 14.59 20.77 8.82
CA THR A 152 14.32 21.73 7.74
C THR A 152 13.28 21.23 6.74
N ILE A 153 12.94 19.93 6.79
CA ILE A 153 11.96 19.30 5.90
C ILE A 153 10.58 19.24 6.56
N VAL A 154 10.53 18.90 7.86
CA VAL A 154 9.28 18.66 8.57
C VAL A 154 9.32 19.22 9.99
N PHE A 155 8.24 19.86 10.41
CA PHE A 155 8.05 20.39 11.76
C PHE A 155 7.69 19.25 12.74
N PRO A 156 7.91 19.39 14.06
CA PRO A 156 7.55 18.36 15.04
C PRO A 156 6.09 17.89 15.03
N THR A 157 5.17 18.69 14.47
CA THR A 157 3.75 18.32 14.31
C THR A 157 3.45 17.53 13.02
N GLY A 158 4.45 17.25 12.19
CA GLY A 158 4.30 16.61 10.88
C GLY A 158 4.02 17.58 9.72
N ARG A 159 4.01 18.90 9.97
CA ARG A 159 3.87 19.91 8.91
C ARG A 159 5.10 19.93 8.02
N ILE A 160 4.93 19.73 6.72
CA ILE A 160 5.99 19.88 5.71
C ILE A 160 6.40 21.36 5.62
N LEU A 161 7.70 21.63 5.57
CA LEU A 161 8.28 22.97 5.54
C LEU A 161 8.77 23.39 4.15
N ILE A 162 8.87 22.46 3.20
CA ILE A 162 9.27 22.73 1.81
C ILE A 162 8.02 23.15 1.01
N PRO A 163 7.91 24.43 0.58
CA PRO A 163 6.71 24.93 -0.09
C PRO A 163 6.37 24.15 -1.36
N GLU A 164 7.37 23.75 -2.14
CA GLU A 164 7.24 23.02 -3.39
C GLU A 164 6.69 21.60 -3.21
N TRP A 165 6.69 21.07 -1.98
CA TRP A 165 6.15 19.74 -1.67
C TRP A 165 4.70 19.80 -1.21
N ILE A 166 4.17 20.99 -0.95
CA ILE A 166 2.80 21.21 -0.54
C ILE A 166 1.99 21.54 -1.80
N PRO A 167 0.90 20.81 -2.09
CA PRO A 167 0.00 21.13 -3.21
C PRO A 167 -0.41 22.60 -3.19
N SER A 168 -0.38 23.27 -4.34
CA SER A 168 -0.70 24.69 -4.49
C SER A 168 -2.06 25.07 -3.90
N GLU A 169 -2.99 24.13 -3.85
CA GLU A 169 -4.35 24.29 -3.35
C GLU A 169 -4.43 24.34 -1.81
N LEU A 170 -3.33 24.02 -1.11
CA LEU A 170 -3.24 23.96 0.35
C LEU A 170 -2.39 25.09 0.98
N HIS A 171 -1.92 26.05 0.17
CA HIS A 171 -1.20 27.24 0.63
C HIS A 171 -2.14 28.35 1.10
#